data_AF-A0A350QZ75-F1
#
_entry.id   AF-A0A350QZ75-F1
#
_cell.length_a   1.000
_cell.length_b   1.000
_cell.length_c   1.000
_cell.angle_alpha   90.00
_cell.angle_beta   90.00
_cell.angle_gamma   90.00
#
_symmetry.space_group_name_H-M   'P 1'
#
loop_
_entity.id
_entity.type
_entity.pdbx_description
1 polymer ?
#
loop_
_entity_poly.entity_id
_entity_poly.type
_entity_poly.pdbx_seq_one_letter_code
_entity_poly.pdbx_strand_id
1 'polypeptide(L)'
;SNMHIRILGDCPEPSEQNRSPYQHYLAEAIHACSSAIQGGTLALFTNYADLRHCFQCLRPRWDKLGRSIYAQGEGFSRTELRKRLLEEGDALLLGAENFWKGFDAKGPSLSQLIITRLPFENPGHPLMEAKTEVLSKEGKSSFMELFLPSAVIRFRQGMGRLIRSRTDVGELVILDSRILRKRYGRSFLNELPKKDYEVFTSDEAFQLPE
;
A
#
# COMPACT_ATOMS: atom_id res chain seq x y z
N SER A 1 1.92 -3.89 21.49
CA SER A 1 1.29 -3.18 20.35
C SER A 1 0.23 -4.12 19.83
N ASN A 2 -1.05 -3.72 19.75
CA ASN A 2 -2.12 -4.60 19.25
C ASN A 2 -2.15 -4.69 17.73
N MET A 3 -1.31 -3.92 17.03
CA MET A 3 -1.22 -3.96 15.58
C MET A 3 -0.74 -5.34 15.10
N HIS A 4 -1.49 -5.94 14.18
CA HIS A 4 -1.13 -7.12 13.43
C HIS A 4 -0.39 -6.72 12.13
N ILE A 5 0.70 -7.41 11.78
CA ILE A 5 1.41 -7.16 10.51
C ILE A 5 1.34 -8.44 9.69
N ARG A 6 0.84 -8.34 8.46
CA ARG A 6 0.74 -9.45 7.51
C ARG A 6 1.47 -9.08 6.22
N ILE A 7 2.25 -10.01 5.71
CA ILE A 7 3.02 -9.82 4.47
C ILE A 7 2.70 -10.95 3.51
N LEU A 8 2.30 -10.59 2.30
CA LEU A 8 1.96 -11.56 1.26
C LEU A 8 3.25 -12.13 0.64
N GLY A 9 3.43 -13.45 0.77
CA GLY A 9 4.65 -14.17 0.36
C GLY A 9 4.77 -14.45 -1.14
N ASP A 10 3.65 -14.40 -1.86
CA ASP A 10 3.50 -14.93 -3.22
C ASP A 10 2.90 -13.93 -4.22
N CYS A 11 2.86 -12.64 -3.87
CA CYS A 11 2.40 -11.60 -4.79
C CYS A 11 3.15 -11.67 -6.14
N PRO A 12 2.43 -11.70 -7.28
CA PRO A 12 3.02 -11.68 -8.61
C PRO A 12 3.70 -10.33 -8.89
N GLU A 13 4.78 -10.34 -9.66
CA GLU A 13 5.39 -9.11 -10.15
C GLU A 13 4.63 -8.61 -11.39
N PRO A 14 4.41 -7.30 -11.57
CA PRO A 14 3.78 -6.78 -12.77
C PRO A 14 4.68 -7.03 -13.98
N SER A 15 4.16 -7.73 -14.97
CA SER A 15 4.83 -7.89 -16.27
C SER A 15 4.75 -6.59 -17.07
N GLU A 16 5.83 -6.26 -17.78
CA GLU A 16 5.88 -5.14 -18.73
C GLU A 16 4.92 -5.35 -19.91
N GLN A 17 4.69 -6.60 -20.30
CA GLN A 17 3.87 -6.97 -21.45
C GLN A 17 2.38 -7.06 -21.10
N ASN A 18 2.06 -7.50 -19.87
CA ASN A 18 0.68 -7.64 -19.42
C ASN A 18 0.53 -7.42 -17.91
N ARG A 19 0.02 -6.25 -17.53
CA ARG A 19 -0.27 -5.91 -16.12
C ARG A 19 -1.58 -6.49 -15.61
N SER A 20 -2.48 -6.94 -16.48
CA SER A 20 -3.84 -7.33 -16.09
C SER A 20 -3.88 -8.44 -15.03
N PRO A 21 -3.08 -9.52 -15.11
CA PRO A 21 -3.04 -10.54 -14.05
C PRO A 21 -2.63 -9.98 -12.69
N TYR A 22 -1.63 -9.10 -12.66
CA TYR A 22 -1.20 -8.42 -11.44
C TYR A 22 -2.29 -7.51 -10.87
N GLN A 23 -2.97 -6.74 -11.72
CA GLN A 23 -4.01 -5.82 -11.28
C GLN A 23 -5.26 -6.56 -10.77
N HIS A 24 -5.65 -7.64 -11.44
CA HIS A 24 -6.74 -8.51 -11.00
C HIS A 24 -6.39 -9.14 -9.63
N TYR A 25 -5.20 -9.71 -9.51
CA TYR A 25 -4.70 -10.24 -8.26
C TYR A 25 -4.71 -9.21 -7.13
N LEU A 26 -4.28 -7.98 -7.42
CA LEU A 26 -4.26 -6.91 -6.43
C LEU A 26 -5.66 -6.54 -5.94
N ALA A 27 -6.66 -6.53 -6.84
CA ALA A 27 -8.06 -6.32 -6.46
C ALA A 27 -8.56 -7.46 -5.56
N GLU A 28 -8.30 -8.72 -5.90
CA GLU A 28 -8.68 -9.87 -5.06
C GLU A 28 -8.01 -9.82 -3.69
N ALA A 29 -6.72 -9.52 -3.62
CA ALA A 29 -5.98 -9.40 -2.36
C ALA A 29 -6.50 -8.27 -1.48
N ILE A 30 -6.79 -7.10 -2.06
CA ILE A 30 -7.40 -6.00 -1.31
C ILE A 30 -8.76 -6.44 -0.80
N HIS A 31 -9.62 -7.04 -1.64
CA HIS A 31 -10.94 -7.48 -1.21
C HIS A 31 -10.86 -8.48 -0.07
N ALA A 32 -10.09 -9.56 -0.24
CA ALA A 32 -9.91 -10.61 0.76
C ALA A 32 -9.41 -10.06 2.10
N CYS A 33 -8.44 -9.14 2.08
CA CYS A 33 -7.91 -8.58 3.31
C CYS A 33 -8.87 -7.62 4.01
N SER A 34 -9.78 -6.95 3.30
CA SER A 34 -10.54 -5.80 3.85
C SER A 34 -12.05 -6.02 3.96
N SER A 35 -12.62 -7.00 3.27
CA SER A 35 -14.07 -7.24 3.26
C SER A 35 -14.63 -7.67 4.62
N ALA A 36 -13.86 -8.45 5.40
CA ALA A 36 -14.25 -8.93 6.72
C ALA A 36 -13.77 -8.04 7.88
N ILE A 37 -12.92 -7.05 7.61
CA ILE A 37 -12.41 -6.12 8.62
C ILE A 37 -13.44 -5.02 8.85
N GLN A 38 -13.91 -4.91 10.10
CA GLN A 38 -14.73 -3.79 10.53
C GLN A 38 -13.87 -2.54 10.67
N GLY A 39 -14.37 -1.45 10.09
CA GLY A 39 -13.77 -0.14 10.17
C GLY A 39 -13.03 0.27 8.90
N GLY A 40 -12.41 1.44 8.92
CA GLY A 40 -11.88 2.08 7.73
C GLY A 40 -10.62 1.39 7.26
N THR A 41 -10.55 1.13 5.96
CA THR A 41 -9.37 0.59 5.30
C THR A 41 -8.79 1.65 4.37
N LEU A 42 -7.48 1.87 4.47
CA LEU A 42 -6.72 2.67 3.51
C LEU A 42 -5.78 1.77 2.71
N ALA A 43 -6.00 1.64 1.41
CA ALA A 43 -5.07 0.97 0.50
C ALA A 43 -4.25 1.98 -0.30
N LEU A 44 -2.92 1.86 -0.22
CA LEU A 44 -1.98 2.81 -0.80
C LEU A 44 -1.28 2.24 -2.02
N PHE A 45 -1.43 2.96 -3.13
CA PHE A 45 -0.90 2.64 -4.45
C PHE A 45 0.28 3.54 -4.82
N THR A 46 1.17 3.01 -5.65
CA THR A 46 2.31 3.77 -6.21
C THR A 46 1.98 4.44 -7.54
N ASN A 47 0.85 4.09 -8.17
CA ASN A 47 0.41 4.66 -9.43
C ASN A 47 -1.12 4.67 -9.54
N TYR A 48 -1.66 5.59 -10.33
CA TYR A 48 -3.11 5.75 -10.54
C TYR A 48 -3.73 4.66 -11.42
N ALA A 49 -2.94 4.01 -12.28
CA ALA A 49 -3.47 2.99 -13.19
C ALA A 49 -3.98 1.77 -12.43
N ASP A 50 -3.18 1.24 -11.49
CA ASP A 50 -3.60 0.13 -10.62
C ASP A 50 -4.73 0.55 -9.68
N LEU A 51 -4.64 1.76 -9.11
CA LEU A 51 -5.67 2.30 -8.23
C LEU A 51 -7.04 2.33 -8.92
N ARG A 52 -7.10 2.88 -10.14
CA ARG A 52 -8.33 2.97 -10.92
C ARG A 52 -8.86 1.59 -11.30
N HIS A 53 -7.98 0.67 -11.71
CA HIS A 53 -8.39 -0.69 -12.02
C HIS A 53 -9.02 -1.37 -10.80
N CYS A 54 -8.33 -1.36 -9.65
CA CYS A 54 -8.86 -1.93 -8.42
C CYS A 54 -10.18 -1.26 -8.00
N PHE A 55 -10.31 0.08 -8.13
CA PHE A 55 -11.57 0.77 -7.85
C PHE A 55 -12.74 0.23 -8.69
N GLN A 56 -12.53 0.09 -10.00
CA GLN A 56 -13.55 -0.41 -10.92
C GLN A 56 -13.95 -1.85 -10.62
N CYS A 57 -12.99 -2.72 -10.30
CA CYS A 57 -13.26 -4.12 -9.95
C CYS A 57 -13.95 -4.27 -8.58
N LEU A 58 -13.53 -3.48 -7.59
CA LEU A 58 -14.00 -3.62 -6.22
C LEU A 58 -15.35 -2.97 -5.99
N ARG A 59 -15.67 -1.87 -6.69
CA ARG A 59 -16.89 -1.09 -6.44
C ARG A 59 -18.17 -1.93 -6.46
N PRO A 60 -18.47 -2.75 -7.48
CA PRO A 60 -19.68 -3.56 -7.49
C PRO A 60 -19.76 -4.58 -6.34
N ARG A 61 -18.61 -5.07 -5.86
CA ARG A 61 -18.55 -6.03 -4.73
C ARG A 61 -18.79 -5.32 -3.40
N TRP A 62 -18.18 -4.15 -3.21
CA TRP A 62 -18.35 -3.33 -2.01
C TRP A 62 -19.76 -2.74 -1.90
N ASP A 63 -20.35 -2.33 -3.02
CA ASP A 63 -21.76 -1.90 -3.07
C ASP A 63 -22.71 -3.02 -2.59
N LYS A 64 -22.45 -4.29 -2.96
CA LYS A 64 -23.22 -5.45 -2.48
C LYS A 64 -23.04 -5.72 -0.98
N LEU A 65 -21.89 -5.39 -0.41
CA LEU A 65 -21.65 -5.46 1.03
C LEU A 65 -22.31 -4.31 1.80
N GLY A 66 -22.89 -3.31 1.10
CA GLY A 66 -23.41 -2.10 1.71
C GLY A 66 -22.33 -1.20 2.31
N ARG A 67 -21.06 -1.36 1.88
CA ARG A 67 -19.91 -0.61 2.38
C ARG A 67 -19.37 0.32 1.30
N SER A 68 -19.09 1.57 1.67
CA SER A 68 -18.59 2.57 0.73
C SER A 68 -17.17 2.27 0.26
N ILE A 69 -16.91 2.56 -1.01
CA ILE A 69 -15.57 2.58 -1.58
C ILE A 69 -15.28 3.94 -2.24
N TYR A 70 -14.09 4.46 -1.96
CA TYR A 70 -13.62 5.75 -2.43
C TYR A 70 -12.26 5.62 -3.10
N ALA A 71 -11.99 6.45 -4.10
CA ALA A 71 -10.73 6.42 -4.83
C ALA A 71 -10.23 7.83 -5.16
N GLN A 72 -8.92 8.05 -4.98
CA GLN A 72 -8.29 9.30 -5.40
C GLN A 72 -8.33 9.45 -6.93
N GLY A 73 -8.85 10.59 -7.40
CA GLY A 73 -9.05 10.85 -8.82
C GLY A 73 -10.45 10.48 -9.33
N GLU A 74 -11.31 9.94 -8.47
CA GLU A 74 -12.68 9.50 -8.80
C GLU A 74 -13.70 10.40 -8.09
N GLY A 75 -13.73 11.70 -8.45
CA GLY A 75 -14.80 12.64 -8.09
C GLY A 75 -14.63 13.45 -6.80
N PHE A 76 -13.78 13.03 -5.86
CA PHE A 76 -13.57 13.75 -4.59
C PHE A 76 -12.15 14.30 -4.44
N SER A 77 -12.04 15.45 -3.77
CA SER A 77 -10.75 15.98 -3.36
C SER A 77 -10.13 15.11 -2.25
N ARG A 78 -8.81 15.22 -2.08
CA ARG A 78 -8.09 14.50 -1.01
C ARG A 78 -8.66 14.78 0.39
N THR A 79 -9.07 16.02 0.64
CA THR A 79 -9.64 16.44 1.93
C THR A 79 -10.99 15.77 2.16
N GLU A 80 -11.84 15.71 1.14
CA GLU A 80 -13.16 15.05 1.22
C GLU A 80 -13.03 13.53 1.37
N LEU A 81 -12.12 12.90 0.62
CA LEU A 81 -11.86 11.45 0.74
C LEU A 81 -11.47 11.08 2.18
N ARG A 82 -10.59 11.88 2.79
CA ARG A 82 -10.22 11.71 4.20
C ARG A 82 -11.41 11.89 5.12
N LYS A 83 -12.19 12.97 4.93
CA LYS A 83 -13.35 13.25 5.75
C LYS A 83 -14.33 12.08 5.73
N ARG A 84 -14.67 11.58 4.54
CA ARG A 84 -15.58 10.43 4.35
C ARG A 84 -15.10 9.16 5.04
N LEU A 85 -13.83 8.79 4.85
CA LEU A 85 -13.26 7.62 5.52
C LEU A 85 -13.34 7.74 7.06
N LEU A 86 -13.06 8.92 7.61
CA LEU A 86 -13.09 9.13 9.05
C LEU A 86 -14.50 9.19 9.64
N GLU A 87 -15.45 9.79 8.91
CA GLU A 87 -16.84 9.98 9.35
C GLU A 87 -17.70 8.72 9.19
N GLU A 88 -17.56 7.99 8.07
CA GLU A 88 -18.30 6.75 7.85
C GLU A 88 -17.73 5.61 8.69
N GLY A 89 -16.43 5.65 8.97
CA GLY A 89 -15.77 4.71 9.86
C GLY A 89 -15.62 3.31 9.29
N ASP A 90 -16.45 2.86 8.34
CA ASP A 90 -16.44 1.52 7.74
C ASP A 90 -16.45 1.57 6.20
N ALA A 91 -15.38 2.16 5.64
CA ALA A 91 -15.22 2.36 4.20
C ALA A 91 -13.83 1.94 3.71
N LEU A 92 -13.72 1.58 2.42
CA LEU A 92 -12.44 1.37 1.75
C LEU A 92 -12.04 2.62 0.97
N LEU A 93 -10.88 3.17 1.28
CA LEU A 93 -10.27 4.26 0.55
C LEU A 93 -9.03 3.80 -0.20
N LEU A 94 -9.02 3.99 -1.52
CA LEU A 94 -7.88 3.77 -2.39
C LEU A 94 -7.16 5.10 -2.65
N GLY A 95 -5.93 5.23 -2.14
CA GLY A 95 -5.11 6.44 -2.25
C GLY A 95 -3.80 6.20 -3.02
N ALA A 96 -3.31 7.19 -3.77
CA ALA A 96 -2.00 7.12 -4.42
C ALA A 96 -0.87 7.60 -3.48
N GLU A 97 0.39 7.46 -3.89
CA GLU A 97 1.58 7.74 -3.05
C GLU A 97 1.62 9.17 -2.45
N ASN A 98 1.03 10.15 -3.13
CA ASN A 98 0.93 11.52 -2.60
C ASN A 98 -0.10 11.68 -1.46
N PHE A 99 -0.87 10.64 -1.17
CA PHE A 99 -1.83 10.59 -0.08
C PHE A 99 -1.12 10.53 1.28
N TRP A 100 0.03 9.83 1.36
CA TRP A 100 0.84 9.68 2.58
C TRP A 100 1.30 11.03 3.18
N LYS A 101 1.56 12.04 2.35
CA LYS A 101 2.14 13.33 2.81
C LYS A 101 1.16 14.20 3.60
N GLY A 102 -0.15 13.99 3.45
CA GLY A 102 -1.18 14.85 4.04
C GLY A 102 -2.28 14.10 4.78
N PHE A 103 -2.24 12.76 4.80
CA PHE A 103 -3.21 11.98 5.53
C PHE A 103 -2.83 11.91 7.02
N ASP A 104 -3.75 12.39 7.85
CA ASP A 104 -3.65 12.35 9.30
C ASP A 104 -4.90 11.63 9.82
N ALA A 105 -4.83 10.30 9.92
CA ALA A 105 -5.85 9.53 10.60
C ALA A 105 -5.64 9.68 12.11
N LYS A 106 -6.22 10.74 12.69
CA LYS A 106 -6.45 10.77 14.13
C LYS A 106 -7.77 10.08 14.41
N GLY A 107 -7.74 9.08 15.29
CA GLY A 107 -8.93 8.45 15.83
C GLY A 107 -9.13 7.01 15.35
N PRO A 108 -10.10 6.30 15.96
CA PRO A 108 -10.32 4.86 15.78
C PRO A 108 -10.85 4.45 14.40
N SER A 109 -11.08 5.41 13.49
CA SER A 109 -11.73 5.15 12.21
C SER A 109 -10.85 4.43 11.18
N LEU A 110 -9.54 4.31 11.39
CA LEU A 110 -8.64 3.59 10.47
C LEU A 110 -8.21 2.24 11.06
N SER A 111 -8.98 1.19 10.84
CA SER A 111 -8.66 -0.16 11.33
C SER A 111 -7.52 -0.82 10.57
N GLN A 112 -7.41 -0.58 9.26
CA GLN A 112 -6.47 -1.29 8.38
C GLN A 112 -5.73 -0.36 7.43
N LEU A 113 -4.43 -0.65 7.25
CA LEU A 113 -3.57 -0.06 6.24
C LEU A 113 -3.05 -1.16 5.30
N ILE A 114 -3.29 -1.02 4.00
CA ILE A 114 -2.75 -1.91 2.96
C ILE A 114 -1.71 -1.16 2.14
N ILE A 115 -0.49 -1.68 2.06
CA ILE A 115 0.57 -1.20 1.17
C ILE A 115 0.65 -2.12 -0.03
N THR A 116 0.20 -1.65 -1.19
CA THR A 116 0.15 -2.48 -2.42
C THR A 116 1.52 -2.74 -3.03
N ARG A 117 2.48 -1.82 -2.80
CA ARG A 117 3.83 -1.88 -3.36
C ARG A 117 4.80 -1.05 -2.54
N LEU A 118 6.05 -1.50 -2.43
CA LEU A 118 7.14 -0.73 -1.86
C LEU A 118 7.34 0.58 -2.64
N PRO A 119 7.50 1.73 -1.94
CA PRO A 119 7.37 3.06 -2.52
C PRO A 119 8.66 3.54 -3.20
N PHE A 120 9.10 2.80 -4.22
CA PHE A 120 10.24 3.18 -5.05
C PHE A 120 9.86 4.29 -6.04
N GLU A 121 10.78 5.23 -6.25
CA GLU A 121 10.63 6.28 -7.25
C GLU A 121 10.66 5.72 -8.67
N ASN A 122 9.95 6.41 -9.58
CA ASN A 122 10.09 6.14 -11.00
C ASN A 122 11.50 6.59 -11.45
N PRO A 123 12.34 5.67 -11.97
CA PRO A 123 13.68 6.00 -12.44
C PRO A 123 13.68 7.00 -13.61
N GLY A 124 12.61 7.06 -14.41
CA GLY A 124 12.47 7.97 -15.56
C GLY A 124 12.13 9.43 -15.21
N HIS A 125 12.28 9.83 -13.94
CA HIS A 125 12.10 11.23 -13.55
C HIS A 125 13.39 12.01 -13.87
N PRO A 126 13.35 13.17 -14.57
CA PRO A 126 14.57 13.84 -15.07
C PRO A 126 15.65 14.11 -14.00
N LEU A 127 15.23 14.50 -12.79
CA LEU A 127 16.14 14.70 -11.66
C LEU A 127 16.82 13.40 -11.19
N MET A 128 16.11 12.27 -11.25
CA MET A 128 16.63 10.96 -10.86
C MET A 128 17.59 10.42 -11.93
N GLU A 129 17.29 10.65 -13.21
CA GLU A 129 18.17 10.29 -14.32
C GLU A 129 19.53 11.00 -14.18
N ALA A 130 19.53 12.32 -13.95
CA ALA A 130 20.77 13.08 -13.76
C ALA A 130 21.61 12.57 -12.58
N LYS A 131 20.98 12.25 -11.44
CA LYS A 131 21.67 11.67 -10.28
C LYS A 131 22.18 10.25 -10.55
N THR A 132 21.41 9.47 -11.30
CA THR A 132 21.77 8.10 -11.71
C THR A 132 23.02 8.13 -12.59
N GLU A 133 23.10 9.07 -13.54
CA GLU A 133 24.25 9.23 -14.43
C GLU A 133 25.55 9.55 -13.67
N VAL A 134 25.48 10.43 -12.67
CA VAL A 134 26.62 10.76 -11.79
C VAL A 134 27.12 9.50 -11.05
N LEU A 135 26.21 8.77 -10.41
CA LEU A 135 26.56 7.56 -9.67
C LEU A 135 27.11 6.45 -10.58
N SER A 136 26.58 6.35 -11.80
CA SER A 136 27.07 5.41 -12.81
C SER A 136 28.50 5.74 -13.24
N LYS A 137 28.85 7.02 -13.41
CA LYS A 137 30.23 7.46 -13.71
C LYS A 137 31.21 7.13 -12.59
N GLU A 138 30.73 7.04 -11.35
CA GLU A 138 31.51 6.64 -10.17
C GLU A 138 31.57 5.11 -9.96
N GLY A 139 30.95 4.30 -10.83
CA GLY A 139 30.87 2.84 -10.69
C GLY A 139 30.00 2.37 -9.53
N LYS A 140 29.10 3.23 -9.02
CA LYS A 140 28.21 2.94 -7.89
C LYS A 140 26.84 2.48 -8.36
N SER A 141 26.18 1.66 -7.54
CA SER A 141 24.79 1.24 -7.80
C SER A 141 23.82 2.35 -7.41
N SER A 142 23.20 3.02 -8.38
CA SER A 142 22.16 4.03 -8.12
C SER A 142 20.97 3.44 -7.35
N PHE A 143 20.68 2.15 -7.54
CA PHE A 143 19.68 1.48 -6.72
C PHE A 143 20.02 1.50 -5.24
N MET A 144 21.25 1.13 -4.88
CA MET A 144 21.70 1.06 -3.49
C MET A 144 21.93 2.44 -2.87
N GLU A 145 22.47 3.38 -3.65
CA GLU A 145 22.89 4.70 -3.15
C GLU A 145 21.77 5.75 -3.16
N LEU A 146 20.76 5.58 -4.02
CA LEU A 146 19.71 6.59 -4.23
C LEU A 146 18.30 6.03 -4.03
N PHE A 147 17.91 5.04 -4.83
CA PHE A 147 16.52 4.59 -4.86
C PHE A 147 16.09 3.88 -3.58
N LEU A 148 16.92 2.97 -3.05
CA LEU A 148 16.63 2.24 -1.83
C LEU A 148 16.57 3.16 -0.60
N PRO A 149 17.55 4.04 -0.33
CA PRO A 149 17.45 4.99 0.78
C PRO A 149 16.22 5.91 0.68
N SER A 150 15.93 6.44 -0.52
CA SER A 150 14.75 7.29 -0.77
C SER A 150 13.45 6.55 -0.45
N ALA A 151 13.31 5.31 -0.94
CA ALA A 151 12.13 4.48 -0.70
C ALA A 151 11.96 4.10 0.78
N VAL A 152 13.05 3.78 1.49
CA VAL A 152 13.01 3.45 2.93
C VAL A 152 12.60 4.68 3.76
N ILE A 153 13.15 5.87 3.45
CA ILE A 153 12.75 7.12 4.12
C ILE A 153 11.27 7.39 3.90
N ARG A 154 10.79 7.25 2.65
CA ARG A 154 9.39 7.47 2.30
C ARG A 154 8.47 6.49 3.02
N PHE A 155 8.84 5.21 3.04
CA PHE A 155 8.11 4.17 3.76
C PHE A 155 8.00 4.52 5.25
N ARG A 156 9.13 4.81 5.92
CA ARG A 156 9.16 5.19 7.34
C ARG A 156 8.30 6.42 7.65
N GLN A 157 8.44 7.49 6.86
CA GLN A 157 7.66 8.71 7.04
C GLN A 157 6.17 8.46 6.87
N GLY A 158 5.84 7.65 5.86
CA GLY A 158 4.50 7.23 5.58
C GLY A 158 3.89 6.46 6.75
N MET A 159 4.59 5.43 7.22
CA MET A 159 4.17 4.62 8.37
C MET A 159 3.94 5.48 9.60
N GLY A 160 4.85 6.41 9.91
CA GLY A 160 4.72 7.29 11.09
C GLY A 160 3.58 8.31 11.02
N ARG A 161 3.06 8.63 9.83
CA ARG A 161 1.90 9.51 9.68
C ARG A 161 0.57 8.78 9.88
N LEU A 162 0.54 7.50 9.51
CA LEU A 162 -0.63 6.63 9.53
C LEU A 162 -0.75 5.87 10.86
N ILE A 163 0.37 5.53 11.49
CA ILE A 163 0.45 4.79 12.74
C ILE A 163 1.14 5.69 13.77
N ARG A 164 0.35 6.54 14.46
CA ARG A 164 0.89 7.51 15.42
C ARG A 164 0.86 6.99 16.86
N SER A 165 -0.09 6.12 17.18
CA SER A 165 -0.23 5.46 18.47
C SER A 165 -0.44 3.95 18.29
N ARG A 166 -0.17 3.17 19.37
CA ARG A 166 -0.36 1.71 19.38
C ARG A 166 -1.81 1.25 19.16
N THR A 167 -2.78 2.17 19.16
CA THR A 167 -4.21 1.92 19.00
C THR A 167 -4.78 2.47 17.68
N ASP A 168 -3.99 3.18 16.87
CA ASP A 168 -4.53 3.90 15.70
C ASP A 168 -4.82 3.00 14.51
N VAL A 169 -4.09 1.88 14.36
CA VAL A 169 -4.27 0.91 13.29
C VAL A 169 -4.17 -0.50 13.87
N GLY A 170 -5.20 -1.29 13.63
CA GLY A 170 -5.28 -2.69 14.07
C GLY A 170 -4.50 -3.64 13.17
N GLU A 171 -4.42 -3.36 11.87
CA GLU A 171 -3.75 -4.24 10.91
C GLU A 171 -2.98 -3.48 9.82
N LEU A 172 -1.74 -3.91 9.58
CA LEU A 172 -0.91 -3.50 8.46
C LEU A 172 -0.71 -4.70 7.52
N VAL A 173 -1.14 -4.57 6.27
CA VAL A 173 -0.95 -5.58 5.24
C VAL A 173 0.00 -5.06 4.17
N ILE A 174 1.02 -5.84 3.80
CA ILE A 174 1.95 -5.52 2.71
C ILE A 174 1.79 -6.55 1.59
N LEU A 175 1.32 -6.09 0.43
CA LEU A 175 1.05 -6.91 -0.76
C LEU A 175 2.24 -6.90 -1.73
N ASP A 176 3.47 -6.88 -1.22
CA ASP A 176 4.69 -6.82 -2.02
C ASP A 176 5.72 -7.84 -1.54
N SER A 177 5.76 -8.99 -2.22
CA SER A 177 6.62 -10.14 -1.86
C SER A 177 8.11 -9.81 -1.91
N ARG A 178 8.52 -8.71 -2.55
CA ARG A 178 9.92 -8.26 -2.61
C ARG A 178 10.47 -7.89 -1.24
N ILE A 179 9.63 -7.50 -0.29
CA ILE A 179 10.05 -7.23 1.09
C ILE A 179 10.62 -8.48 1.79
N LEU A 180 10.17 -9.68 1.38
CA LEU A 180 10.67 -10.97 1.88
C LEU A 180 11.74 -11.56 0.96
N ARG A 181 11.52 -11.49 -0.37
CA ARG A 181 12.33 -12.21 -1.36
C ARG A 181 13.65 -11.52 -1.73
N LYS A 182 13.72 -10.19 -1.65
CA LYS A 182 14.91 -9.43 -2.06
C LYS A 182 15.76 -9.08 -0.84
N ARG A 183 17.09 -9.10 -1.02
CA ARG A 183 18.06 -8.77 0.06
C ARG A 183 17.80 -7.38 0.68
N TYR A 184 17.41 -6.41 -0.14
CA TYR A 184 17.09 -5.05 0.34
C TYR A 184 15.80 -4.99 1.18
N GLY A 185 14.96 -6.02 1.12
CA GLY A 185 13.70 -6.09 1.87
C GLY A 185 13.92 -5.95 3.38
N ARG A 186 15.08 -6.38 3.88
CA ARG A 186 15.48 -6.19 5.28
C ARG A 186 15.49 -4.72 5.71
N SER A 187 15.83 -3.79 4.81
CA SER A 187 15.79 -2.36 5.10
C SER A 187 14.37 -1.89 5.41
N PHE A 188 13.36 -2.39 4.70
CA PHE A 188 11.95 -2.07 4.97
C PHE A 188 11.41 -2.78 6.21
N LEU A 189 11.74 -4.07 6.39
CA LEU A 189 11.36 -4.83 7.59
C LEU A 189 11.89 -4.16 8.87
N ASN A 190 13.06 -3.51 8.78
CA ASN A 190 13.63 -2.79 9.91
C ASN A 190 12.81 -1.56 10.33
N GLU A 191 12.11 -0.93 9.39
CA GLU A 191 11.25 0.24 9.61
C GLU A 191 9.82 -0.11 10.06
N LEU A 192 9.48 -1.41 10.14
CA LEU A 192 8.18 -1.82 10.63
C LEU A 192 8.01 -1.45 12.12
N PRO A 193 6.78 -1.09 12.55
CA PRO A 193 6.54 -0.69 13.94
C PRO A 193 6.73 -1.82 14.97
N LYS A 194 6.74 -3.09 14.53
CA LYS A 194 7.14 -4.26 15.31
C LYS A 194 7.91 -5.24 14.43
N LYS A 195 8.67 -6.15 15.06
CA LYS A 195 9.50 -7.13 14.35
C LYS A 195 8.73 -8.39 13.94
N ASP A 196 7.68 -8.72 14.67
CA ASP A 196 6.84 -9.88 14.37
C ASP A 196 5.86 -9.55 13.24
N TYR A 197 5.78 -10.43 12.26
CA TYR A 197 4.80 -10.38 11.18
C TYR A 197 4.42 -11.80 10.79
N GLU A 198 3.19 -11.96 10.32
CA GLU A 198 2.70 -13.18 9.69
C GLU A 198 3.00 -13.12 8.20
N VAL A 199 3.47 -14.23 7.63
CA VAL A 199 3.52 -14.41 6.18
C VAL A 199 2.31 -15.22 5.77
N PHE A 200 1.56 -14.74 4.79
CA PHE A 200 0.42 -15.44 4.23
C PHE A 200 0.55 -15.54 2.71
N THR A 201 -0.24 -16.42 2.11
CA THR A 201 -0.29 -16.70 0.66
C THR A 201 -1.60 -16.25 0.06
N SER A 202 -1.64 -16.16 -1.27
CA SER A 202 -2.85 -15.90 -2.03
C SER A 202 -3.93 -16.96 -1.78
N ASP A 203 -3.53 -18.23 -1.72
CA ASP A 203 -4.44 -19.33 -1.41
C ASP A 203 -5.09 -19.14 -0.04
N GLU A 204 -4.32 -18.79 0.99
CA GLU A 204 -4.85 -18.50 2.33
C GLU A 204 -5.72 -17.24 2.37
N ALA A 205 -5.40 -16.22 1.56
CA ALA A 205 -6.19 -14.99 1.49
C ALA A 205 -7.53 -15.19 0.79
N PHE A 206 -7.54 -15.91 -0.34
CA PHE A 206 -8.70 -16.04 -1.22
C PHE A 206 -9.66 -17.16 -0.78
N GLN A 207 -9.29 -17.95 0.22
CA GLN A 207 -10.14 -18.99 0.81
C GLN A 207 -11.19 -18.48 1.80
N LEU A 208 -11.34 -17.16 2.00
CA LEU A 208 -12.40 -16.63 2.85
C LEU A 208 -13.78 -16.96 2.24
N PRO A 209 -14.66 -17.69 2.95
CA PRO A 209 -15.97 -18.06 2.42
C PRO A 209 -16.81 -16.81 2.14
N GLU A 210 -17.54 -16.84 1.02
CA GLU A 210 -18.55 -15.83 0.66
C GLU A 210 -19.60 -15.64 1.76
#